data_AF-A0A1T0AXJ0-F1
#
_entry.id   AF-A0A1T0AXJ0-F1
#
_cell.length_a   1.000
_cell.length_b   1.000
_cell.length_c   1.000
_cell.angle_alpha   90.00
_cell.angle_beta   90.00
_cell.angle_gamma   90.00
#
_symmetry.space_group_name_H-M   'P 1'
#
loop_
_entity.id
_entity.type
_entity.pdbx_description
1 polymer ?
#
loop_
_entity_poly.entity_id
_entity_poly.type
_entity_poly.pdbx_seq_one_letter_code
_entity_poly.pdbx_strand_id
1 'polypeptide(L)'
;MAKLYFCSHDGNFRKVFKSEKKAEQWKEQNGQLAFVTEVTYNNKKEIIKVDDQDFDDFVESISDEIGTPEFIRVKKSLMEEWAFTDLVH
;
A
#
# COMPACT_ATOMS: atom_id res chain seq x y z
N MET A 1 3.94 -14.24 6.33
CA MET A 1 3.25 -13.13 5.64
C MET A 1 2.97 -12.04 6.64
N ALA A 2 3.17 -10.79 6.25
CA ALA A 2 2.96 -9.62 7.10
C ALA A 2 2.05 -8.62 6.37
N LYS A 3 1.35 -7.77 7.12
CA LYS A 3 0.48 -6.72 6.59
C LYS A 3 0.87 -5.37 7.16
N LEU A 4 0.87 -4.35 6.32
CA LEU A 4 0.97 -2.95 6.72
C LEU A 4 -0.21 -2.17 6.14
N TYR A 5 -0.68 -1.19 6.89
CA TYR A 5 -1.82 -0.35 6.54
C TYR A 5 -1.32 1.07 6.29
N PHE A 6 -1.33 1.48 5.02
CA PHE A 6 -0.87 2.79 4.56
C PHE A 6 -2.02 3.77 4.62
N CYS A 7 -1.86 4.80 5.44
CA CYS A 7 -2.84 5.84 5.69
C CYS A 7 -2.48 7.07 4.87
N SER A 8 -3.37 7.47 3.96
CA SER A 8 -3.26 8.70 3.18
C SER A 8 -4.45 9.61 3.46
N HIS A 9 -4.23 10.93 3.39
CA HIS A 9 -5.28 11.93 3.52
C HIS A 9 -5.17 12.90 2.35
N ASP A 10 -6.24 13.03 1.58
CA ASP A 10 -6.28 13.92 0.40
C ASP A 10 -5.11 13.62 -0.56
N GLY A 11 -4.95 12.33 -0.89
CA GLY A 11 -3.89 11.82 -1.78
C GLY A 11 -2.47 11.85 -1.22
N ASN A 12 -2.26 12.39 -0.01
CA ASN A 12 -0.93 12.50 0.60
C ASN A 12 -0.71 11.42 1.64
N PHE A 13 0.39 10.67 1.53
CA PHE A 13 0.78 9.68 2.54
C PHE A 13 1.05 10.36 3.90
N ARG A 14 0.46 9.82 4.97
CA ARG A 14 0.56 10.39 6.33
C ARG A 14 1.17 9.44 7.33
N LYS A 15 0.78 8.17 7.31
CA LYS A 15 1.14 7.22 8.37
C LYS A 15 1.08 5.78 7.89
N VAL A 16 1.81 4.90 8.56
CA VAL A 16 1.68 3.45 8.38
C VAL A 16 1.39 2.81 9.73
N PHE A 17 0.58 1.75 9.73
CA PHE A 17 0.28 0.95 10.91
C PHE A 17 0.46 -0.54 10.64
N LYS A 18 0.79 -1.30 11.68
CA LYS A 18 0.78 -2.78 11.65
C LYS A 18 -0.57 -3.39 12.05
N SER A 19 -1.51 -2.56 12.48
CA SER A 19 -2.81 -2.99 13.00
C SER A 19 -3.92 -2.28 12.23
N GLU A 20 -4.78 -3.07 11.59
CA GLU A 20 -5.98 -2.62 10.90
C GLU A 20 -6.82 -1.69 11.78
N LYS A 21 -7.10 -2.13 13.01
CA LYS A 21 -7.87 -1.36 13.99
C LYS A 21 -7.29 0.04 14.22
N LYS A 22 -5.97 0.20 14.27
CA LYS A 22 -5.33 1.53 14.44
C LYS A 22 -5.44 2.38 13.18
N ALA A 23 -5.35 1.77 12.00
CA ALA A 23 -5.50 2.45 10.73
C ALA A 23 -6.95 2.93 10.51
N GLU A 24 -7.93 2.09 10.83
CA GLU A 24 -9.35 2.46 10.79
C GLU A 24 -9.69 3.56 11.80
N GLN A 25 -9.18 3.48 13.04
CA GLN A 25 -9.33 4.57 14.01
C GLN A 25 -8.71 5.89 13.49
N TRP A 26 -7.56 5.82 12.82
CA TRP A 26 -6.96 7.00 12.21
C TRP A 26 -7.85 7.55 11.10
N LYS A 27 -8.43 6.69 10.26
CA LYS A 27 -9.36 7.08 9.19
C LYS A 27 -10.60 7.79 9.75
N GLU A 28 -11.24 7.21 10.76
CA GLU A 28 -12.40 7.80 11.45
C GLU A 28 -12.09 9.20 12.02
N GLN A 29 -10.88 9.40 12.54
CA GLN A 29 -10.44 10.69 13.09
C GLN A 29 -10.15 11.74 12.03
N ASN A 30 -9.71 11.33 10.83
CA ASN A 30 -9.31 12.24 9.76
C ASN A 30 -10.42 12.47 8.70
N GLY A 31 -11.53 11.73 8.77
CA GLY A 31 -12.74 12.01 8.01
C GLY A 31 -12.75 11.43 6.59
N GLN A 32 -13.63 11.94 5.74
CA GLN A 32 -14.01 11.31 4.46
C GLN A 32 -12.89 11.26 3.40
N LEU A 33 -11.85 12.10 3.53
CA LEU A 33 -10.70 12.13 2.64
C LEU A 33 -9.53 11.26 3.13
N ALA A 34 -9.73 10.53 4.23
CA ALA A 34 -8.77 9.58 4.75
C ALA A 34 -8.98 8.20 4.10
N PHE A 35 -7.90 7.63 3.58
CA PHE A 35 -7.87 6.30 2.98
C PHE A 35 -6.88 5.42 3.76
N VAL A 36 -7.21 4.14 3.81
CA VAL A 36 -6.37 3.09 4.38
C VAL A 36 -6.20 2.06 3.28
N THR A 37 -4.97 1.82 2.89
CA THR A 37 -4.59 0.82 1.89
C THR A 37 -3.88 -0.31 2.61
N GLU A 38 -4.41 -1.53 2.52
CA GLU A 38 -3.76 -2.71 3.06
C GLU A 38 -2.73 -3.23 2.06
N VAL A 39 -1.49 -3.41 2.52
CA VAL A 39 -0.42 -4.00 1.72
C VAL A 39 0.09 -5.27 2.40
N THR A 40 0.03 -6.39 1.68
CA THR A 40 0.49 -7.70 2.16
C THR A 40 1.84 -8.05 1.58
N TYR A 41 2.72 -8.58 2.43
CA TYR A 41 4.09 -8.94 2.10
C TYR A 41 4.35 -10.43 2.32
N ASN A 42 5.19 -10.99 1.44
CA ASN A 42 5.71 -12.34 1.59
C ASN A 42 6.84 -12.40 2.65
N ASN A 43 7.43 -13.58 2.84
CA ASN A 43 8.51 -13.77 3.83
C ASN A 43 9.83 -13.07 3.45
N LYS A 44 9.98 -12.65 2.18
CA LYS A 44 11.11 -11.85 1.68
C LYS A 44 10.86 -10.34 1.77
N LYS A 45 9.75 -9.91 2.38
CA LYS A 45 9.32 -8.50 2.48
C LYS A 45 8.97 -7.87 1.12
N GLU A 46 8.64 -8.69 0.12
CA GLU A 46 8.15 -8.22 -1.18
C GLU A 46 6.62 -8.08 -1.14
N ILE A 47 6.09 -7.04 -1.79
CA ILE A 47 4.64 -6.83 -1.91
C ILE A 47 4.04 -7.93 -2.78
N ILE A 48 2.97 -8.55 -2.29
CA ILE A 48 2.22 -9.56 -3.05
C ILE A 48 0.77 -9.16 -3.30
N LYS A 49 0.16 -8.36 -2.40
CA LYS A 49 -1.23 -7.90 -2.54
C LYS A 49 -1.43 -6.49 -2.03
N VAL A 50 -2.41 -5.81 -2.62
CA VAL A 50 -2.92 -4.49 -2.21
C VAL A 50 -4.44 -4.59 -2.13
N ASP A 51 -5.03 -4.29 -0.97
CA ASP A 51 -6.48 -4.40 -0.71
C ASP A 51 -7.07 -5.75 -1.19
N ASP A 52 -6.41 -6.85 -0.81
CA ASP A 52 -6.69 -8.24 -1.20
C ASP A 52 -6.54 -8.60 -2.70
N GLN A 53 -6.31 -7.61 -3.57
CA GLN A 53 -5.99 -7.79 -4.99
C GLN A 53 -4.50 -8.13 -5.18
N ASP A 54 -4.17 -8.98 -6.17
CA ASP A 54 -2.78 -9.29 -6.53
C ASP A 54 -2.05 -8.02 -6.99
N PHE A 55 -0.79 -7.87 -6.57
CA PHE A 55 -0.06 -6.61 -6.76
C PHE A 55 0.13 -6.23 -8.22
N ASP A 56 0.36 -7.21 -9.11
CA ASP A 56 0.54 -6.93 -10.54
C ASP A 56 -0.78 -6.46 -11.18
N ASP A 57 -1.90 -7.10 -10.85
CA ASP A 57 -3.23 -6.67 -11.30
C ASP A 57 -3.57 -5.27 -10.79
N PHE A 58 -3.17 -4.94 -9.55
CA PHE A 58 -3.35 -3.59 -9.00
C PHE A 58 -2.56 -2.56 -9.80
N VAL A 59 -1.28 -2.82 -10.07
CA VAL A 59 -0.43 -1.91 -10.86
C VAL A 59 -1.01 -1.71 -12.25
N GLU A 60 -1.42 -2.79 -12.93
CA GLU A 60 -2.05 -2.72 -14.25
C GLU A 60 -3.32 -1.85 -14.22
N SER A 61 -4.13 -1.95 -13.17
CA SER A 61 -5.38 -1.17 -13.04
C SER A 61 -5.18 0.35 -12.94
N ILE A 62 -3.99 0.81 -12.52
CA ILE A 62 -3.66 2.23 -12.36
C ILE A 62 -2.57 2.71 -13.33
N SER A 63 -2.07 1.85 -14.20
CA SER A 63 -1.00 2.18 -15.15
C SER A 63 -1.33 1.72 -16.58
N ASP A 64 -0.63 0.71 -17.08
CA ASP A 64 -0.74 0.14 -18.41
C ASP A 64 -0.54 -1.38 -18.33
N GLU A 65 -0.65 -2.08 -19.46
CA GLU A 65 -0.57 -3.55 -19.54
C GLU A 65 0.75 -4.09 -18.96
N ILE A 66 0.67 -5.26 -18.32
CA ILE A 66 1.81 -5.97 -17.76
C ILE A 66 2.91 -6.15 -18.82
N GLY A 67 4.13 -5.75 -18.47
CA GLY A 67 5.31 -5.87 -19.34
C GLY A 67 5.65 -4.62 -20.14
N THR A 68 4.80 -3.59 -20.10
CA THR A 68 5.12 -2.27 -20.66
C THR A 68 6.15 -1.52 -19.78
N PRO A 69 6.93 -0.57 -20.36
CA PRO A 69 7.84 0.27 -19.57
C PRO A 69 7.12 1.07 -18.49
N GLU A 70 5.87 1.49 -18.74
CA GLU A 70 5.06 2.25 -17.79
C GLU A 70 4.66 1.38 -16.60
N PHE A 71 4.17 0.16 -16.84
CA PHE A 71 3.89 -0.81 -15.79
C PHE A 71 5.11 -1.03 -14.87
N ILE A 72 6.29 -1.28 -15.46
CA ILE A 72 7.53 -1.51 -14.70
C ILE A 72 7.90 -0.29 -13.86
N ARG A 73 7.73 0.92 -14.42
CA ARG A 73 8.01 2.19 -13.73
C ARG A 73 7.09 2.38 -12.53
N VAL A 74 5.78 2.22 -12.72
CA VAL A 74 4.78 2.37 -11.65
C VAL A 74 4.98 1.31 -10.57
N LYS A 75 5.16 0.04 -10.95
CA LYS A 75 5.45 -1.07 -10.03
C LYS A 75 6.65 -0.75 -9.15
N LYS A 76 7.75 -0.29 -9.74
CA LYS A 76 8.96 0.07 -8.99
C LYS A 76 8.72 1.22 -8.03
N SER A 77 8.02 2.27 -8.46
CA SER A 77 7.68 3.41 -7.60
C SER A 77 6.87 2.99 -6.38
N LEU A 78 5.87 2.12 -6.56
CA LEU A 78 5.04 1.60 -5.48
C LEU A 78 5.82 0.67 -4.53
N MET A 79 6.74 -0.15 -5.07
CA MET A 79 7.62 -0.97 -4.23
C MET A 79 8.54 -0.13 -3.34
N GLU A 80 8.96 1.05 -3.80
CA GLU A 80 9.76 1.98 -3.02
C GLU A 80 8.91 2.75 -2.00
N GLU A 81 7.76 3.29 -2.42
CA GLU A 81 6.86 4.05 -1.55
C GLU A 81 6.24 3.18 -0.45
N TRP A 82 5.86 1.95 -0.79
CA TRP A 82 5.25 0.97 0.12
C TRP A 82 6.21 -0.13 0.52
N ALA A 83 7.51 0.18 0.56
CA ALA A 83 8.52 -0.74 1.07
C ALA A 83 8.17 -1.17 2.50
N PHE A 84 8.45 -2.44 2.83
CA PHE A 84 8.19 -2.94 4.18
C PHE A 84 9.01 -2.15 5.21
N THR A 85 8.32 -1.50 6.14
CA THR A 85 8.95 -0.79 7.24
C THR A 85 8.81 -1.59 8.54
N ASP A 86 9.95 -1.90 9.14
CA ASP A 86 10.00 -2.33 10.54
C ASP A 86 9.76 -1.08 11.40
N LEU A 87 8.53 -0.55 11.44
CA LEU A 87 8.18 0.58 12.31
C LEU A 87 8.69 0.30 13.72
N VAL A 88 9.69 1.07 14.14
CA VAL A 88 10.30 0.99 15.47
C VAL A 88 9.52 1.96 16.37
N HIS A 89 8.54 1.40 17.08
CA HIS A 89 7.84 1.95 18.25
C HIS A 89 6.81 3.07 18.04
#